data_AF-A0A2K6UGN1-F1
#
_entry.id   AF-A0A2K6UGN1-F1
#
_cell.length_a   1.000
_cell.length_b   1.000
_cell.length_c   1.000
_cell.angle_alpha   90.00
_cell.angle_beta   90.00
_cell.angle_gamma   90.00
#
_symmetry.space_group_name_H-M   'P 1'
#
loop_
_entity.id
_entity.type
_entity.pdbx_description
1 polymer ?
#
loop_
_entity_poly.entity_id
_entity_poly.type
_entity_poly.pdbx_seq_one_letter_code
_entity_poly.pdbx_strand_id
1 'polypeptide(L)'
;MDALEEESFALSFSSASDAEFDAVVGYLEDIIMDDEFQLLQRNFMDKYYLEFEDTEENKLTYTPIFNEYISLVEKYIEEQLLERIPGFNMAAFTTTLQHHKDEVAGDIFDMLLTFTDFLAFKEMFLDYRAEKEGRGLDLSSGLVVTSLCKSSSVPASSNNLRH
;
A
#
# COMPACT_ATOMS: atom_id res chain seq x y z
N MET A 1 48.64 -30.54 -3.99
CA MET A 1 48.39 -29.12 -3.66
C MET A 1 46.95 -28.85 -3.97
N ASP A 2 46.11 -28.96 -2.94
CA ASP A 2 44.71 -28.55 -2.96
C ASP A 2 44.63 -27.03 -3.11
N ALA A 3 43.85 -26.59 -4.09
CA ALA A 3 43.48 -25.20 -4.30
C ALA A 3 41.95 -25.18 -4.42
N LEU A 4 41.28 -25.36 -3.28
CA LEU A 4 39.83 -25.22 -3.14
C LEU A 4 39.57 -24.65 -1.74
N GLU A 5 39.73 -23.35 -1.56
CA GLU A 5 39.28 -22.65 -0.34
C GLU A 5 39.31 -21.14 -0.57
N GLU A 6 38.44 -20.62 -1.45
CA GLU A 6 38.12 -19.18 -1.42
C GLU A 6 36.73 -18.87 -2.02
N GLU A 7 35.71 -19.66 -1.69
CA GLU A 7 34.33 -19.39 -2.14
C GLU A 7 33.28 -19.65 -1.03
N SER A 8 33.52 -19.16 0.20
CA SER A 8 32.60 -19.41 1.33
C SER A 8 32.36 -18.23 2.28
N PHE A 9 32.65 -16.99 1.90
CA PHE A 9 32.40 -15.82 2.79
C PHE A 9 31.29 -14.87 2.33
N ALA A 10 30.80 -15.00 1.08
CA ALA A 10 29.74 -14.13 0.56
C ALA A 10 28.30 -14.67 0.79
N LEU A 11 28.14 -15.96 1.07
CA LEU A 11 26.82 -16.60 1.17
C LEU A 11 26.14 -16.42 2.54
N SER A 12 26.88 -16.06 3.59
CA SER A 12 26.32 -15.96 4.96
C SER A 12 25.85 -14.55 5.33
N PHE A 13 26.41 -13.50 4.72
CA PHE A 13 26.02 -12.12 4.99
C PHE A 13 24.68 -11.74 4.36
N SER A 14 24.39 -12.23 3.14
CA SER A 14 23.10 -11.99 2.47
C SER A 14 21.93 -12.42 3.35
N SER A 15 21.96 -13.63 3.91
CA SER A 15 20.81 -14.15 4.67
C SER A 15 20.44 -13.33 5.92
N ALA A 16 21.41 -12.65 6.55
CA ALA A 16 21.16 -11.85 7.73
C ALA A 16 20.70 -10.43 7.38
N SER A 17 21.29 -9.81 6.35
CA SER A 17 20.83 -8.51 5.83
C SER A 17 19.46 -8.61 5.18
N ASP A 18 19.18 -9.70 4.49
CA ASP A 18 17.88 -9.96 3.86
C ASP A 18 16.79 -10.15 4.93
N ALA A 19 17.10 -10.88 6.01
CA ALA A 19 16.16 -11.04 7.13
C ALA A 19 15.90 -9.72 7.90
N GLU A 20 16.91 -8.84 8.01
CA GLU A 20 16.73 -7.50 8.59
C GLU A 20 15.86 -6.63 7.68
N PHE A 21 16.07 -6.69 6.36
CA PHE A 21 15.27 -5.98 5.37
C PHE A 21 13.81 -6.43 5.40
N ASP A 22 13.56 -7.75 5.38
CA ASP A 22 12.23 -8.33 5.46
C ASP A 22 11.51 -7.93 6.76
N ALA A 23 12.24 -7.83 7.87
CA ALA A 23 11.67 -7.35 9.13
C ALA A 23 11.24 -5.88 9.06
N VAL A 24 12.06 -5.01 8.45
CA VAL A 24 11.70 -3.59 8.24
C VAL A 24 10.49 -3.47 7.32
N VAL A 25 10.42 -4.26 6.26
CA VAL A 25 9.26 -4.33 5.37
C VAL A 25 7.99 -4.72 6.14
N GLY A 26 8.05 -5.73 7.00
CA GLY A 26 6.91 -6.11 7.84
C GLY A 26 6.45 -4.97 8.77
N TYR A 27 7.39 -4.22 9.36
CA TYR A 27 7.01 -3.05 10.16
C TYR A 27 6.40 -1.92 9.32
N LEU A 28 6.86 -1.72 8.08
CA LEU A 28 6.28 -0.74 7.16
C LEU A 28 4.83 -1.10 6.82
N GLU A 29 4.56 -2.37 6.53
CA GLU A 29 3.20 -2.87 6.30
C GLU A 29 2.31 -2.60 7.52
N ASP A 30 2.79 -2.94 8.72
CA ASP A 30 2.06 -2.69 9.98
C ASP A 30 1.78 -1.19 10.18
N ILE A 31 2.76 -0.32 9.91
CA ILE A 31 2.62 1.14 10.08
C ILE A 31 1.57 1.71 9.13
N ILE A 32 1.57 1.30 7.85
CA ILE A 32 0.66 1.87 6.85
C ILE A 32 -0.78 1.36 7.05
N MET A 33 -0.93 0.12 7.51
CA MET A 33 -2.23 -0.47 7.83
C MET A 33 -2.80 0.01 9.16
N ASP A 34 -2.02 0.74 9.97
CA ASP A 34 -2.44 1.19 11.29
C ASP A 34 -3.50 2.32 11.23
N ASP A 35 -4.47 2.25 12.15
CA ASP A 35 -5.55 3.23 12.24
C ASP A 35 -5.03 4.66 12.52
N GLU A 36 -3.90 4.79 13.22
CA GLU A 36 -3.28 6.09 13.50
C GLU A 36 -2.71 6.73 12.24
N PHE A 37 -2.09 5.95 11.34
CA PHE A 37 -1.62 6.45 10.05
C PHE A 37 -2.79 6.90 9.17
N GLN A 38 -3.86 6.10 9.12
CA GLN A 38 -5.08 6.47 8.39
C GLN A 38 -5.73 7.74 8.98
N LEU A 39 -5.68 7.91 10.31
CA LEU A 39 -6.16 9.13 10.97
C LEU A 39 -5.27 10.34 10.66
N LEU A 40 -3.94 10.17 10.62
CA LEU A 40 -2.98 11.19 10.22
C LEU A 40 -3.29 11.72 8.81
N GLN A 41 -3.49 10.82 7.86
CA GLN A 41 -3.86 11.17 6.48
C GLN A 41 -5.21 11.92 6.45
N ARG A 42 -6.26 11.39 7.10
CA ARG A 42 -7.57 12.05 7.15
C ARG A 42 -7.50 13.46 7.76
N ASN A 43 -6.76 13.64 8.85
CA ASN A 43 -6.58 14.95 9.49
C ASN A 43 -5.88 15.94 8.56
N PHE A 44 -4.88 15.48 7.80
CA PHE A 44 -4.22 16.31 6.80
C PHE A 44 -5.18 16.69 5.67
N MET A 45 -5.99 15.74 5.21
CA MET A 45 -6.96 15.97 4.14
C MET A 45 -8.07 16.93 4.55
N ASP A 46 -8.58 16.83 5.78
CA ASP A 46 -9.57 17.76 6.34
C ASP A 46 -9.11 19.22 6.30
N LYS A 47 -7.80 19.47 6.38
CA LYS A 47 -7.23 20.82 6.32
C LYS A 47 -7.26 21.42 4.91
N TYR A 48 -7.14 20.60 3.87
CA TYR A 48 -6.84 21.06 2.51
C TYR A 48 -7.82 20.61 1.42
N TYR A 49 -8.81 19.76 1.72
CA TYR A 49 -9.69 19.18 0.68
C TYR A 49 -10.45 20.21 -0.17
N LEU A 50 -10.72 21.41 0.37
CA LEU A 50 -11.38 22.49 -0.38
C LEU A 50 -10.46 23.15 -1.42
N GLU A 51 -9.14 23.04 -1.28
CA GLU A 51 -8.19 23.60 -2.23
C GLU A 51 -8.18 22.83 -3.55
N PHE A 52 -8.46 21.52 -3.50
CA PHE A 52 -8.38 20.62 -4.65
C PHE A 52 -9.65 20.66 -5.51
N GLU A 53 -9.44 20.85 -6.80
CA GLU A 53 -10.49 20.91 -7.83
C GLU A 53 -10.31 19.79 -8.86
N ASP A 54 -11.44 19.23 -9.30
CA ASP A 54 -11.52 18.20 -10.33
C ASP A 54 -11.39 18.82 -11.73
N THR A 55 -10.20 19.34 -12.02
CA THR A 55 -9.82 19.91 -13.31
C THR A 55 -8.43 19.42 -13.70
N GLU A 56 -8.12 19.36 -15.00
CA GLU A 56 -6.79 18.97 -15.47
C GLU A 56 -5.69 19.97 -15.05
N GLU A 57 -6.05 21.27 -14.93
CA GLU A 57 -5.11 22.31 -14.53
C GLU A 57 -4.80 22.25 -13.02
N ASN A 58 -3.52 22.30 -12.66
CA ASN A 58 -3.07 22.26 -11.28
C ASN A 58 -2.84 23.67 -10.72
N LYS A 59 -3.38 23.96 -9.54
CA LYS A 59 -3.11 25.21 -8.83
C LYS A 59 -1.68 25.23 -8.31
N LEU A 60 -1.07 26.42 -8.31
CA LEU A 60 0.26 26.62 -7.72
C LEU A 60 0.32 26.28 -6.22
N THR A 61 -0.82 26.33 -5.53
CA THR A 61 -0.93 25.95 -4.11
C THR A 61 -0.80 24.45 -3.88
N TYR A 62 -0.96 23.60 -4.90
CA TYR A 62 -0.85 22.15 -4.73
C TYR A 62 0.57 21.71 -4.38
N THR A 63 1.59 22.36 -4.95
CA THR A 63 3.00 22.02 -4.70
C THR A 63 3.41 22.17 -3.23
N PRO A 64 3.19 23.31 -2.54
CA PRO A 64 3.54 23.42 -1.13
C PRO A 64 2.73 22.46 -0.24
N ILE A 65 1.46 22.20 -0.56
CA ILE A 65 0.63 21.23 0.19
C ILE A 65 1.18 19.81 0.01
N PHE A 66 1.56 19.43 -1.21
CA PHE A 66 2.15 18.13 -1.49
C PHE A 66 3.48 17.92 -0.76
N ASN A 67 4.36 18.93 -0.74
CA ASN A 67 5.61 18.84 0.01
C ASN A 67 5.38 18.75 1.53
N GLU A 68 4.35 19.43 2.06
CA GLU A 68 3.93 19.29 3.46
C GLU A 68 3.45 17.86 3.74
N TYR A 69 2.69 17.26 2.82
CA TYR A 69 2.23 15.88 2.93
C TYR A 69 3.38 14.87 2.91
N ILE A 70 4.30 14.97 1.95
CA ILE A 70 5.47 14.09 1.88
C ILE A 70 6.26 14.18 3.19
N SER A 71 6.55 15.41 3.65
CA SER A 71 7.28 15.61 4.90
C SER A 71 6.56 15.02 6.12
N LEU A 72 5.23 15.07 6.13
CA LEU A 72 4.42 14.51 7.21
C LEU A 72 4.49 12.97 7.23
N VAL A 73 4.31 12.34 6.07
CA VAL A 73 4.32 10.88 5.92
C VAL A 73 5.72 10.32 6.18
N GLU A 74 6.75 10.90 5.55
CA GLU A 74 8.14 10.48 5.73
C GLU A 74 8.55 10.55 7.20
N LYS A 75 8.26 11.67 7.86
CA LYS A 75 8.59 11.87 9.26
C LYS A 75 7.88 10.86 10.17
N TYR A 76 6.59 10.62 9.95
CA TYR A 76 5.84 9.66 10.75
C TYR A 76 6.38 8.24 10.59
N ILE A 77 6.68 7.81 9.35
CA ILE A 77 7.28 6.50 9.08
C ILE A 77 8.65 6.39 9.75
N GLU A 78 9.51 7.40 9.62
CA GLU A 78 10.84 7.41 10.24
C GLU A 78 10.74 7.29 11.77
N GLU A 79 9.88 8.08 12.41
CA GLU A 79 9.67 8.04 13.87
C GLU A 79 9.17 6.65 14.31
N GLN A 80 8.20 6.08 13.59
CA GLN A 80 7.64 4.75 13.90
C GLN A 80 8.67 3.62 13.74
N LEU A 81 9.56 3.70 12.76
CA LEU A 81 10.64 2.73 12.57
C LEU A 81 11.74 2.87 13.64
N LEU A 82 12.12 4.10 13.99
CA LEU A 82 13.10 4.37 15.05
C LEU A 82 12.61 3.88 16.43
N GLU A 83 11.31 3.98 16.70
CA GLU A 83 10.71 3.47 17.94
C GLU A 83 10.71 1.93 18.01
N ARG A 84 10.50 1.25 16.88
CA ARG A 84 10.45 -0.22 16.80
C ARG A 84 11.83 -0.86 16.70
N ILE A 85 12.80 -0.18 16.09
CA ILE A 85 14.12 -0.73 15.77
C ILE A 85 15.21 0.15 16.40
N PRO A 86 15.75 -0.24 17.57
CA PRO A 86 16.83 0.50 18.21
C PRO A 86 18.08 0.58 17.32
N GLY A 87 18.56 1.80 17.08
CA GLY A 87 19.74 2.03 16.23
C GLY A 87 19.46 2.00 14.73
N PHE A 88 18.18 1.99 14.32
CA PHE A 88 17.79 2.09 12.93
C PHE A 88 18.39 3.32 12.24
N ASN A 89 18.83 3.11 11.01
CA ASN A 89 19.43 4.15 10.19
C ASN A 89 18.65 4.29 8.88
N MET A 90 17.84 5.34 8.78
CA MET A 90 16.99 5.59 7.62
C MET A 90 17.81 5.78 6.32
N ALA A 91 18.99 6.39 6.40
CA ALA A 91 19.86 6.59 5.23
C ALA A 91 20.46 5.27 4.71
N ALA A 92 20.83 4.36 5.61
CA ALA A 92 21.27 3.03 5.25
C ALA A 92 20.12 2.23 4.64
N PHE A 93 18.94 2.27 5.27
CA PHE A 93 17.76 1.57 4.78
C PHE A 93 17.32 2.04 3.39
N THR A 94 17.24 3.35 3.14
CA THR A 94 16.90 3.90 1.82
C THR A 94 17.89 3.51 0.73
N THR A 95 19.18 3.36 1.08
CA THR A 95 20.20 2.85 0.14
C THR A 95 19.93 1.38 -0.19
N THR A 96 19.70 0.54 0.82
CA THR A 96 19.33 -0.87 0.63
C THR A 96 18.03 -1.00 -0.18
N LEU A 97 17.05 -0.15 0.10
CA LEU A 97 15.75 -0.11 -0.57
C LEU A 97 15.87 0.18 -2.07
N GLN A 98 16.82 1.01 -2.50
CA GLN A 98 17.09 1.26 -3.92
C GLN A 98 17.72 0.04 -4.63
N HIS A 99 18.52 -0.75 -3.91
CA HIS A 99 19.18 -1.94 -4.46
C HIS A 99 18.25 -3.16 -4.55
N HIS A 100 17.31 -3.29 -3.62
CA HIS A 100 16.39 -4.43 -3.53
C HIS A 100 15.02 -4.18 -4.18
N LYS A 101 14.84 -3.03 -4.86
CA LYS A 101 13.59 -2.66 -5.55
C LYS A 101 13.08 -3.72 -6.55
N ASP A 102 13.98 -4.51 -7.12
CA ASP A 102 13.65 -5.56 -8.10
C ASP A 102 13.40 -6.95 -7.46
N GLU A 103 13.78 -7.15 -6.19
CA GLU A 103 13.76 -8.46 -5.52
C GLU A 103 12.70 -8.60 -4.42
N VAL A 104 12.24 -7.50 -3.82
CA VAL A 104 11.41 -7.55 -2.61
C VAL A 104 10.03 -6.92 -2.82
N ALA A 105 9.00 -7.59 -2.30
CA ALA A 105 7.60 -7.18 -2.12
C ALA A 105 7.16 -5.94 -2.94
N GLY A 106 6.91 -6.11 -4.24
CA GLY A 106 6.48 -5.02 -5.12
C GLY A 106 5.30 -4.22 -4.56
N ASP A 107 4.35 -4.90 -3.91
CA ASP A 107 3.12 -4.27 -3.41
C ASP A 107 3.36 -3.21 -2.33
N ILE A 108 4.27 -3.43 -1.38
CA ILE A 108 4.58 -2.44 -0.33
C ILE A 108 5.38 -1.26 -0.90
N PHE A 109 6.25 -1.51 -1.87
CA PHE A 109 7.00 -0.44 -2.53
C PHE A 109 6.12 0.40 -3.44
N ASP A 110 5.21 -0.23 -4.18
CA ASP A 110 4.23 0.46 -4.99
C ASP A 110 3.34 1.32 -4.10
N MET A 111 2.94 0.81 -2.93
CA MET A 111 2.21 1.57 -1.93
C MET A 111 3.00 2.78 -1.42
N LEU A 112 4.26 2.60 -1.00
CA LEU A 112 5.12 3.72 -0.58
C LEU A 112 5.33 4.75 -1.69
N LEU A 113 5.48 4.29 -2.94
CA LEU A 113 5.67 5.14 -4.11
C LEU A 113 4.44 6.02 -4.33
N THR A 114 3.22 5.52 -4.07
CA THR A 114 1.99 6.32 -4.19
C THR A 114 2.00 7.56 -3.29
N PHE A 115 2.68 7.55 -2.14
CA PHE A 115 2.79 8.71 -1.27
C PHE A 115 3.61 9.85 -1.87
N THR A 116 4.54 9.51 -2.77
CA THR A 116 5.38 10.46 -3.51
C THR A 116 4.87 10.72 -4.94
N ASP A 117 3.76 10.10 -5.34
CA ASP A 117 3.12 10.32 -6.63
C ASP A 117 2.09 11.45 -6.51
N PHE A 118 2.32 12.53 -7.27
CA PHE A 118 1.44 13.70 -7.23
C PHE A 118 0.03 13.42 -7.78
N LEU A 119 -0.09 12.55 -8.79
CA LEU A 119 -1.40 12.21 -9.38
C LEU A 119 -2.23 11.40 -8.40
N ALA A 120 -1.63 10.37 -7.78
CA ALA A 120 -2.28 9.59 -6.73
C ALA A 120 -2.68 10.46 -5.53
N PHE A 121 -1.79 11.37 -5.12
CA PHE A 121 -2.07 12.35 -4.08
C PHE A 121 -3.26 13.26 -4.41
N LYS A 122 -3.32 13.79 -5.65
CA LYS A 122 -4.44 14.63 -6.09
C LYS A 122 -5.74 13.84 -6.12
N GLU A 123 -5.73 12.64 -6.69
CA GLU A 123 -6.88 11.75 -6.77
C GLU A 123 -7.44 11.43 -5.37
N MET A 124 -6.56 11.10 -4.42
CA MET A 124 -6.92 10.88 -3.02
C MET A 124 -7.71 12.07 -2.44
N PHE A 125 -7.26 13.31 -2.69
CA PHE A 125 -7.96 14.52 -2.26
C PHE A 125 -9.33 14.73 -2.92
N LEU A 126 -9.45 14.41 -4.20
CA LEU A 126 -10.72 14.50 -4.93
C LEU A 126 -11.73 13.48 -4.42
N ASP A 127 -11.30 12.25 -4.18
CA ASP A 127 -12.13 11.19 -3.60
C ASP A 127 -12.63 11.57 -2.22
N TYR A 128 -11.74 12.05 -1.35
CA TYR A 128 -12.10 12.49 -0.01
C TYR A 128 -13.07 13.67 -0.02
N ARG A 129 -12.88 14.63 -0.93
CA ARG A 129 -13.82 15.73 -1.12
C ARG A 129 -15.18 15.22 -1.59
N ALA A 130 -15.21 14.30 -2.55
CA ALA A 130 -16.45 13.70 -3.05
C ALA A 130 -17.19 12.97 -1.92
N GLU A 131 -16.48 12.23 -1.07
CA GLU A 131 -17.05 11.57 0.11
C GLU A 131 -17.65 12.59 1.10
N LYS A 132 -16.89 13.64 1.46
CA LYS A 132 -17.35 14.71 2.39
C LYS A 132 -18.56 15.46 1.88
N GLU A 133 -18.66 15.65 0.57
CA GLU A 133 -19.79 16.36 -0.08
C GLU A 133 -20.95 15.42 -0.43
N GLY A 134 -20.89 14.13 -0.05
CA GLY A 134 -21.94 13.14 -0.30
C GLY A 134 -22.09 12.74 -1.76
N ARG A 135 -21.04 12.97 -2.58
CA ARG A 135 -20.92 12.52 -3.97
C ARG A 135 -20.18 11.20 -4.12
N GLY A 136 -19.67 10.63 -3.03
CA GLY A 136 -19.05 9.32 -3.00
C GLY A 136 -19.99 8.23 -3.55
N LEU A 137 -19.42 7.14 -4.05
CA LEU A 137 -20.19 6.03 -4.63
C LEU A 137 -21.17 5.46 -3.58
N ASP A 138 -22.48 5.65 -3.80
CA ASP A 138 -23.51 5.01 -2.98
C ASP A 138 -23.60 3.52 -3.32
N LEU A 139 -22.81 2.72 -2.63
CA LEU A 139 -22.81 1.26 -2.78
C LEU A 139 -24.00 0.58 -2.10
N SER A 140 -24.90 1.33 -1.44
CA SER A 140 -26.05 0.77 -0.71
C SER A 140 -27.02 -0.02 -1.61
N SER A 141 -26.97 0.23 -2.93
CA SER A 141 -27.82 -0.41 -3.93
C SER A 141 -27.11 -1.43 -4.83
N GLY A 142 -25.78 -1.58 -4.74
CA GLY A 142 -24.98 -2.36 -5.70
C GLY A 142 -24.65 -3.80 -5.29
N LEU A 143 -24.68 -4.13 -3.99
CA LEU A 143 -24.29 -5.45 -3.46
C LEU A 143 -25.52 -6.27 -3.06
N VAL A 144 -26.15 -6.92 -4.04
CA VAL A 144 -27.20 -7.92 -3.75
C VAL A 144 -26.56 -9.29 -3.57
N VAL A 145 -26.45 -9.74 -2.31
CA VAL A 145 -26.06 -11.13 -2.00
C VAL A 145 -27.21 -12.06 -2.37
N THR A 146 -27.17 -12.64 -3.56
CA THR A 146 -28.09 -13.71 -3.95
C THR A 146 -27.52 -15.05 -3.53
N SER A 147 -28.20 -15.72 -2.60
CA SER A 147 -27.85 -17.08 -2.17
C SER A 147 -28.03 -18.06 -3.34
N LEU A 148 -26.95 -18.77 -3.70
CA LEU A 148 -27.00 -19.82 -4.72
C LEU A 148 -27.76 -21.04 -4.17
N CYS A 149 -29.07 -21.10 -4.41
CA CYS A 149 -29.87 -22.26 -4.07
C CYS A 149 -29.48 -23.42 -4.99
N LYS A 150 -28.83 -24.43 -4.43
CA LYS A 150 -28.45 -25.68 -5.11
C LYS A 150 -29.71 -26.34 -5.65
N SER A 151 -29.91 -26.29 -6.97
CA SER A 151 -30.98 -27.03 -7.63
C SER A 151 -30.73 -28.53 -7.45
N SER A 152 -31.63 -29.19 -6.73
CA SER A 152 -31.72 -30.64 -6.69
C SER A 152 -31.95 -31.15 -8.11
N SER A 153 -30.91 -31.72 -8.71
CA SER A 153 -31.00 -32.46 -9.96
C SER A 153 -31.92 -33.66 -9.78
N VAL A 154 -33.16 -33.55 -10.25
CA VAL A 154 -33.99 -34.73 -10.53
C VAL A 154 -33.51 -35.29 -11.87
N PRO A 155 -33.00 -36.53 -11.94
CA PRO A 155 -32.71 -37.13 -13.23
C PRO A 155 -34.03 -37.58 -13.87
N ALA A 156 -34.42 -36.89 -14.94
CA ALA A 156 -35.36 -37.42 -15.91
C ALA A 156 -34.61 -38.37 -16.85
N SER A 157 -35.07 -39.62 -16.96
CA SER A 157 -34.73 -40.51 -18.07
C SER A 157 -35.90 -41.46 -18.33
N SER A 158 -36.73 -41.07 -19.30
CA SER A 158 -37.19 -41.81 -20.50
C SER A 158 -37.24 -43.35 -20.39
N ASN A 159 -38.27 -44.09 -20.80
CA ASN A 159 -38.90 -44.04 -22.13
C ASN A 159 -40.11 -45.00 -22.25
N ASN A 160 -40.85 -44.80 -23.34
CA ASN A 160 -42.14 -45.39 -23.73
C ASN A 160 -42.12 -46.87 -24.17
N LEU A 161 -43.32 -47.50 -24.05
CA LEU A 161 -44.08 -48.31 -25.05
C LEU A 161 -44.52 -49.71 -24.60
N ARG A 162 -45.85 -49.89 -24.66
CA ARG A 162 -46.60 -51.15 -24.64
C ARG A 162 -46.20 -52.01 -25.85
N HIS A 163 -45.93 -53.30 -25.63
CA HIS A 163 -46.77 -54.40 -26.12
C HIS A 163 -46.37 -55.71 -25.44
#